data_AF-A0A1M4Z6J8-F1
#
_entry.id   AF-A0A1M4Z6J8-F1
#
_cell.length_a   1.000
_cell.length_b   1.000
_cell.length_c   1.000
_cell.angle_alpha   90.00
_cell.angle_beta   90.00
_cell.angle_gamma   90.00
#
_symmetry.space_group_name_H-M   'P 1'
#
loop_
_entity.id
_entity.type
_entity.pdbx_description
1 polymer ?
#
loop_
_entity_poly.entity_id
_entity_poly.type
_entity_poly.pdbx_seq_one_letter_code
_entity_poly.pdbx_strand_id
1 'polypeptide(L)'
;MEKTKTVTKEQIDEILSKSQFKEFHRIFDKQCVVVALLPNGFTIVGESACVDPNNYDETIGYDLAVRDIEKQLWMLEGYLLQNRGENNK
;
A
#
# COMPACT_ATOMS: atom_id res chain seq x y z
N MET A 1 -27.22 -8.23 7.67
CA MET A 1 -26.06 -7.31 7.72
C MET A 1 -26.09 -6.51 6.43
N GLU A 2 -26.10 -5.18 6.55
CA GLU A 2 -26.19 -4.26 5.41
C GLU A 2 -24.95 -4.42 4.52
N LYS A 3 -25.12 -4.61 3.20
CA LYS A 3 -23.99 -4.73 2.27
C LYS A 3 -23.31 -3.36 2.20
N THR A 4 -22.08 -3.26 2.71
CA THR A 4 -21.24 -2.06 2.59
C THR A 4 -21.04 -1.73 1.12
N LYS A 5 -21.31 -0.49 0.70
CA LYS A 5 -21.25 -0.05 -0.71
C LYS A 5 -20.03 0.81 -1.03
N THR A 6 -19.15 1.04 -0.05
CA THR A 6 -18.02 1.95 -0.17
C THR A 6 -16.84 1.39 0.63
N VAL A 7 -15.63 1.56 0.11
CA VAL A 7 -14.38 1.33 0.86
C VAL A 7 -14.11 2.56 1.71
N THR A 8 -13.78 2.40 2.99
CA THR A 8 -13.55 3.53 3.91
C THR A 8 -12.08 3.69 4.27
N LYS A 9 -11.70 4.90 4.70
CA LYS A 9 -10.34 5.19 5.15
C LYS A 9 -9.96 4.34 6.36
N GLU A 10 -10.89 4.13 7.28
CA GLU A 10 -10.71 3.29 8.46
C GLU A 10 -10.40 1.83 8.09
N GLN A 11 -11.02 1.30 7.03
CA GLN A 11 -10.72 -0.05 6.53
C GLN A 11 -9.30 -0.13 5.99
N ILE A 12 -8.87 0.87 5.21
CA ILE A 12 -7.51 0.92 4.66
C ILE A 12 -6.48 1.06 5.79
N ASP A 13 -6.74 1.92 6.76
CA ASP A 13 -5.86 2.13 7.93
C ASP A 13 -5.80 0.88 8.82
N GLU A 14 -6.91 0.15 8.96
CA GLU A 14 -6.94 -1.14 9.65
C GLU A 14 -6.09 -2.19 8.94
N ILE A 15 -6.15 -2.26 7.60
CA ILE A 15 -5.31 -3.17 6.81
C ILE A 15 -3.83 -2.80 6.99
N LEU A 16 -3.49 -1.52 6.85
CA LEU A 16 -2.11 -1.04 6.99
C LEU A 16 -1.56 -1.31 8.40
N SER A 17 -2.32 -0.98 9.45
CA SER A 17 -1.88 -1.19 10.84
C SER A 17 -1.68 -2.66 11.21
N LYS A 18 -2.37 -3.58 10.54
CA LYS A 18 -2.21 -5.04 10.72
C LYS A 18 -1.21 -5.66 9.76
N SER A 19 -0.63 -4.89 8.85
CA SER A 19 0.35 -5.38 7.87
C SER A 19 1.76 -5.40 8.46
N GLN A 20 2.58 -6.31 7.97
CA GLN A 20 4.01 -6.34 8.28
C GLN A 20 4.78 -5.69 7.14
N PHE A 21 5.76 -4.84 7.45
CA PHE A 21 6.55 -4.12 6.45
C PHE A 21 8.00 -4.59 6.45
N LYS A 22 8.58 -4.68 5.27
CA LYS A 22 10.02 -4.80 5.04
C LYS A 22 10.46 -3.69 4.11
N GLU A 23 11.42 -2.91 4.55
CA GLU A 23 11.97 -1.77 3.80
C GLU A 23 13.37 -2.07 3.27
N PHE A 24 13.66 -1.52 2.09
CA PHE A 24 14.92 -1.62 1.41
C PHE A 24 15.30 -0.22 0.91
N HIS A 25 16.21 0.41 1.62
CA HIS A 25 16.69 1.76 1.32
C HIS A 25 17.90 1.74 0.39
N ARG A 26 18.09 2.86 -0.33
CA ARG A 26 19.28 3.14 -1.14
C ARG A 26 19.58 2.04 -2.16
N ILE A 27 18.54 1.46 -2.76
CA ILE A 27 18.71 0.59 -3.92
C ILE A 27 19.28 1.45 -5.06
N PHE A 28 20.48 1.09 -5.53
CA PHE A 28 21.29 1.92 -6.42
C PHE A 28 21.44 3.38 -5.94
N ASP A 29 21.57 3.57 -4.61
CA ASP A 29 21.68 4.86 -3.93
C ASP A 29 20.49 5.82 -4.09
N LYS A 30 19.38 5.39 -4.71
CA LYS A 30 18.26 6.28 -5.08
C LYS A 30 16.88 5.81 -4.66
N GLN A 31 16.66 4.51 -4.63
CA GLN A 31 15.33 3.95 -4.54
C GLN A 31 15.05 3.35 -3.15
N CYS A 32 13.85 3.61 -2.65
CA CYS A 32 13.23 2.93 -1.53
C CYS A 32 12.20 1.95 -2.06
N VAL A 33 12.27 0.70 -1.61
CA VAL A 33 11.23 -0.29 -1.85
C VAL A 33 10.71 -0.76 -0.50
N VAL A 34 9.40 -0.75 -0.34
CA VAL A 34 8.71 -1.27 0.85
C VAL A 34 7.80 -2.41 0.41
N VAL A 35 7.93 -3.57 1.05
CA VAL A 35 7.06 -4.72 0.85
C VAL A 35 6.16 -4.85 2.06
N ALA A 36 4.84 -4.76 1.87
CA ALA A 36 3.84 -5.04 2.88
C ALA A 36 3.28 -6.45 2.71
N LEU A 37 3.36 -7.26 3.76
CA LEU A 37 2.57 -8.48 3.90
C LEU A 37 1.24 -8.14 4.57
N LEU A 38 0.15 -8.20 3.80
CA LEU A 38 -1.19 -7.87 4.26
C LEU A 38 -1.75 -8.98 5.17
N PRO A 39 -2.79 -8.69 6.00
CA PRO A 39 -3.37 -9.67 6.91
C PRO A 39 -3.95 -10.93 6.23
N ASN A 40 -4.30 -10.84 4.95
CA ASN A 40 -4.80 -11.96 4.15
C ASN A 40 -3.68 -12.80 3.50
N GLY A 41 -2.41 -12.47 3.74
CA GLY A 41 -1.24 -13.14 3.18
C GLY A 41 -0.80 -12.64 1.80
N PHE A 42 -1.52 -11.69 1.19
CA PHE A 42 -1.11 -11.05 -0.06
C PHE A 42 0.04 -10.06 0.19
N THR A 43 0.97 -9.95 -0.76
CA THR A 43 2.08 -8.99 -0.68
C THR A 43 1.89 -7.85 -1.66
N ILE A 44 2.05 -6.62 -1.19
CA ILE A 44 2.11 -5.41 -2.02
C ILE A 44 3.50 -4.79 -1.92
N VAL A 45 3.96 -4.23 -3.03
CA VAL A 45 5.21 -3.46 -3.10
C VAL A 45 4.86 -2.01 -3.38
N GLY A 46 5.32 -1.11 -2.52
CA GLY A 46 5.34 0.32 -2.78
C GLY A 46 6.76 0.81 -2.97
N GLU A 47 6.93 1.87 -3.75
CA GLU A 47 8.24 2.38 -4.10
C GLU A 47 8.31 3.90 -4.10
N SER A 48 9.51 4.41 -3.87
CA SER A 48 9.85 5.81 -4.08
C SER A 48 11.29 5.93 -4.54
N ALA A 49 11.64 7.01 -5.23
CA ALA A 49 13.02 7.26 -5.65
C ALA A 49 13.34 8.75 -5.65
N CYS A 50 14.62 9.09 -5.47
CA CYS A 50 15.12 10.45 -5.60
C CYS A 50 15.91 10.67 -6.91
N VAL A 51 16.05 11.94 -7.29
CA VAL A 51 16.86 12.34 -8.46
C VAL A 51 18.35 12.33 -8.11
N ASP A 52 18.72 12.91 -6.96
CA ASP A 52 20.09 13.03 -6.45
C ASP A 52 20.26 12.23 -5.14
N PRO A 53 21.13 11.20 -5.11
CA PRO A 53 21.43 10.42 -3.91
C PRO A 53 21.89 11.27 -2.71
N ASN A 54 22.59 12.39 -2.97
CA ASN A 54 23.14 13.22 -1.90
C ASN A 54 22.06 13.91 -1.07
N ASN A 55 20.85 14.06 -1.64
CA ASN A 55 19.68 14.66 -1.00
C ASN A 55 18.64 13.60 -0.59
N TYR A 56 19.01 12.32 -0.58
CA TYR A 56 18.08 11.25 -0.22
C TYR A 56 17.82 11.23 1.29
N ASP A 57 16.53 11.26 1.65
CA ASP A 57 16.04 11.10 3.02
C ASP A 57 15.26 9.78 3.11
N GLU A 58 15.71 8.89 3.99
CA GLU A 58 15.14 7.56 4.17
C GLU A 58 13.71 7.62 4.74
N THR A 59 13.42 8.56 5.63
CA THR A 59 12.10 8.73 6.23
C THR A 59 11.10 9.19 5.17
N ILE A 60 11.46 10.21 4.38
CA ILE A 60 10.63 10.70 3.28
C ILE A 60 10.42 9.59 2.24
N GLY A 61 11.49 8.84 1.92
CA GLY A 61 11.42 7.73 0.98
C GLY A 61 10.46 6.63 1.46
N TYR A 62 10.54 6.26 2.73
CA TYR A 62 9.65 5.27 3.36
C TYR A 62 8.19 5.74 3.34
N ASP A 63 7.93 6.97 3.78
CA ASP A 63 6.57 7.53 3.84
C ASP A 63 5.92 7.57 2.45
N LEU A 64 6.68 7.94 1.42
CA LEU A 64 6.20 7.93 0.03
C LEU A 64 5.93 6.50 -0.47
N ALA A 65 6.80 5.54 -0.15
CA ALA A 65 6.60 4.15 -0.53
C ALA A 65 5.36 3.56 0.17
N VAL A 66 5.15 3.82 1.46
CA VAL A 66 3.94 3.39 2.19
C VAL A 66 2.68 4.07 1.64
N ARG A 67 2.76 5.34 1.23
CA ARG A 67 1.64 6.04 0.58
C ARG A 67 1.28 5.41 -0.76
N ASP A 68 2.26 4.92 -1.51
CA ASP A 68 1.99 4.17 -2.73
C ASP A 68 1.27 2.84 -2.42
N ILE A 69 1.67 2.12 -1.36
CA ILE A 69 0.94 0.94 -0.87
C ILE A 69 -0.51 1.28 -0.51
N GLU A 70 -0.74 2.38 0.21
CA GLU A 70 -2.08 2.85 0.56
C GLU A 70 -2.94 3.07 -0.70
N LYS A 71 -2.40 3.76 -1.71
CA LYS A 71 -3.07 4.00 -2.99
C LYS A 71 -3.43 2.68 -3.68
N GLN A 72 -2.54 1.70 -3.65
CA GLN A 72 -2.81 0.37 -4.21
C GLN A 72 -3.92 -0.37 -3.45
N LEU A 73 -3.94 -0.30 -2.11
CA LEU A 73 -5.00 -0.88 -1.29
C LEU A 73 -6.37 -0.30 -1.64
N TRP A 74 -6.48 1.03 -1.82
CA TRP A 74 -7.71 1.66 -2.29
C TRP A 74 -8.22 1.06 -3.61
N MET A 75 -7.33 0.83 -4.57
CA MET A 75 -7.68 0.23 -5.86
C MET A 75 -8.14 -1.22 -5.70
N LEU A 76 -7.42 -2.02 -4.90
CA LEU A 76 -7.70 -3.44 -4.70
C LEU A 76 -9.00 -3.67 -3.93
N GLU A 77 -9.22 -2.96 -2.83
CA GLU A 77 -10.46 -3.05 -2.06
C GLU A 77 -11.66 -2.54 -2.87
N GLY A 78 -11.48 -1.50 -3.68
CA GLY A 78 -12.50 -1.00 -4.60
C GLY A 78 -12.87 -2.03 -5.66
N TYR A 79 -11.87 -2.66 -6.29
CA TYR A 79 -12.08 -3.75 -7.24
C TYR A 79 -12.78 -4.95 -6.60
N LEU A 80 -12.33 -5.36 -5.41
CA LEU A 80 -12.90 -6.49 -4.67
C LEU A 80 -14.38 -6.23 -4.29
N LEU A 81 -14.69 -4.99 -3.89
CA LEU A 81 -16.06 -4.56 -3.60
C LEU A 81 -16.96 -4.65 -4.84
N GLN A 82 -16.50 -4.17 -6.00
CA GLN A 82 -17.23 -4.27 -7.27
C GLN A 82 -17.48 -5.74 -7.63
N ASN A 83 -16.44 -6.59 -7.57
CA ASN A 83 -16.54 -8.02 -7.90
C ASN A 83 -17.51 -8.78 -6.97
N ARG A 84 -17.52 -8.46 -5.67
CA ARG A 84 -18.51 -9.01 -4.71
C ARG A 84 -19.94 -8.57 -5.04
N GLY A 85 -20.10 -7.38 -5.61
CA GLY A 85 -21.38 -6.88 -6.11
C GLY A 85 -21.88 -7.63 -7.34
N GLU A 86 -20.97 -7.98 -8.27
CA GLU A 86 -21.27 -8.62 -9.56
C GLU A 86 -21.73 -10.08 -9.45
N ASN A 87 -21.34 -10.81 -8.40
CA ASN A 87 -21.85 -12.16 -8.10
C ASN A 87 -23.36 -12.22 -7.77
N ASN A 88 -24.12 -11.13 -7.94
CA ASN A 88 -25.57 -11.05 -7.76
C ASN A 88 -26.31 -10.67 -9.07
N LYS A 89 -25.67 -10.76 -10.24
CA LYS A 89 -26.34 -10.65 -11.54
C LYS A 89 -26.65 -12.02 -12.14
#